data_AF-A0A915KXC2-F1
#
_entry.id   AF-A0A915KXC2-F1
#
_cell.length_a   1.000
_cell.length_b   1.000
_cell.length_c   1.000
_cell.angle_alpha   90.00
_cell.angle_beta   90.00
_cell.angle_gamma   90.00
#
_symmetry.space_group_name_H-M   'P 1'
#
loop_
_entity.id
_entity.type
_entity.pdbx_description
1 polymer ?
#
loop_
_entity_poly.entity_id
_entity_poly.type
_entity_poly.pdbx_seq_one_letter_code
_entity_poly.pdbx_strand_id
1 'polypeptide(L)'
;MSTDKKKDRDSNFSVFETNYLIECVSEHLNILENKKTDSNTTKSKKDSWNAIAKAFKENPDCKPRIPAQLESKWKNLKTSKATVVYYQDVCKKES
;
A
#
# COMPACT_ATOMS: atom_id res chain seq x y z
N MET A 1 12.04 -1.82 -36.95
CA MET A 1 11.61 -2.69 -35.84
C MET A 1 10.77 -1.85 -34.90
N SER A 2 9.44 -1.91 -35.03
CA SER A 2 8.52 -1.20 -34.16
C SER A 2 8.30 -2.03 -32.91
N THR A 3 8.68 -1.51 -31.74
CA THR A 3 8.39 -2.15 -30.45
C THR A 3 7.08 -1.61 -29.90
N ASP A 4 5.98 -2.20 -30.35
CA ASP A 4 4.67 -2.09 -29.73
C ASP A 4 4.75 -2.68 -28.31
N LYS A 5 5.22 -1.87 -27.36
CA LYS A 5 5.16 -2.18 -25.93
C LYS A 5 3.70 -2.05 -25.52
N LYS A 6 2.92 -3.11 -25.76
CA LYS A 6 1.56 -3.28 -25.23
C LYS A 6 1.62 -2.89 -23.75
N LYS A 7 0.89 -1.83 -23.38
CA LYS A 7 0.63 -1.50 -21.98
C LYS A 7 -0.09 -2.70 -21.41
N ASP A 8 0.67 -3.59 -20.77
CA ASP A 8 0.12 -4.64 -19.93
C ASP A 8 -0.80 -3.90 -18.95
N ARG A 9 -2.11 -4.12 -19.05
CA ARG A 9 -3.05 -3.53 -18.10
C ARG A 9 -2.58 -4.03 -16.75
N ASP A 10 -2.09 -3.11 -15.90
CA ASP A 10 -1.63 -3.43 -14.56
C ASP A 10 -2.61 -4.42 -13.95
N SER A 11 -2.13 -5.64 -13.67
CA SER A 11 -3.00 -6.69 -13.17
C SER A 11 -3.73 -6.16 -11.94
N ASN A 12 -5.04 -6.42 -11.83
CA ASN A 12 -5.76 -6.06 -10.61
C ASN A 12 -5.05 -6.65 -9.38
N PHE A 13 -5.08 -5.91 -8.28
CA PHE A 13 -4.61 -6.43 -7.00
C PHE A 13 -5.47 -7.63 -6.60
N SER A 14 -4.84 -8.75 -6.32
CA SER A 14 -5.52 -9.92 -5.76
C SER A 14 -6.04 -9.62 -4.35
N VAL A 15 -6.91 -10.49 -3.83
CA VAL A 15 -7.38 -10.40 -2.44
C VAL A 15 -6.19 -10.54 -1.48
N PHE A 16 -5.26 -11.45 -1.77
CA PHE A 16 -4.03 -11.63 -0.99
C PHE A 16 -3.16 -10.36 -1.01
N GLU A 17 -2.86 -9.81 -2.19
CA GLU A 17 -2.10 -8.57 -2.32
C GLU A 17 -2.78 -7.40 -1.59
N THR A 18 -4.11 -7.37 -1.59
CA THR A 18 -4.88 -6.34 -0.88
C THR A 18 -4.77 -6.49 0.63
N ASN A 19 -4.87 -7.71 1.16
CA ASN A 19 -4.70 -7.98 2.59
C ASN A 19 -3.26 -7.72 3.04
N TYR A 20 -2.28 -8.18 2.26
CA TYR A 20 -0.86 -7.94 2.53
C TYR A 20 -0.53 -6.45 2.52
N LEU A 21 -1.11 -5.67 1.58
CA LEU A 21 -0.99 -4.21 1.58
C LEU A 21 -1.54 -3.60 2.88
N ILE A 22 -2.70 -4.06 3.33
CA ILE A 22 -3.33 -3.57 4.57
C ILE A 22 -2.45 -3.86 5.78
N GLU A 23 -1.89 -5.07 5.88
CA GLU A 23 -0.96 -5.46 6.95
C GLU A 23 0.28 -4.58 6.96
N CYS A 24 1.01 -4.46 5.84
CA CYS A 24 2.22 -3.64 5.79
C CYS A 24 1.93 -2.15 6.05
N VAL A 25 0.79 -1.64 5.59
CA VAL A 25 0.38 -0.25 5.86
C VAL A 25 0.03 -0.06 7.33
N SER A 26 -0.55 -1.06 7.99
CA SER A 26 -0.89 -0.99 9.42
C SER A 26 0.35 -0.78 10.29
N GLU A 27 1.47 -1.43 9.97
CA GLU A 27 2.75 -1.27 10.67
C GLU A 27 3.34 0.14 10.51
N HIS A 28 3.05 0.80 9.39
CA HIS A 28 3.53 2.15 9.07
C HIS A 28 2.45 3.23 9.22
N LEU A 29 1.30 2.90 9.80
CA LEU A 29 0.10 3.74 9.76
C LEU A 29 0.31 5.07 10.48
N ASN A 30 1.01 5.05 11.61
CA ASN A 30 1.39 6.25 12.37
C ASN A 30 2.21 7.25 11.55
N ILE A 31 2.98 6.78 10.57
CA ILE A 31 3.80 7.61 9.68
C ILE A 31 2.96 8.06 8.46
N LEU A 32 2.21 7.13 7.87
CA LEU A 32 1.43 7.34 6.65
C LEU A 32 0.21 8.25 6.87
N GLU A 33 -0.49 8.11 7.99
CA GLU A 33 -1.64 8.95 8.37
C GLU A 33 -1.27 10.21 9.15
N ASN A 34 0.02 10.42 9.41
CA ASN A 34 0.47 11.64 10.07
C ASN A 34 0.03 12.87 9.27
N LYS A 35 -0.75 13.76 9.89
CA LYS A 35 -1.26 14.99 9.24
C LYS A 35 -0.19 16.08 9.09
N LYS A 36 0.99 15.89 9.69
CA LYS A 36 2.12 16.82 9.54
C LYS A 36 2.65 16.81 8.11
N THR A 37 2.90 18.00 7.60
CA THR A 37 3.42 18.26 6.24
C THR A 37 4.85 18.79 6.28
N ASP A 38 5.63 18.38 7.28
CA ASP A 38 7.06 18.72 7.34
C ASP A 38 7.83 17.95 6.25
N SER A 39 8.93 18.53 5.75
CA SER A 39 9.80 17.89 4.76
C SER A 39 10.30 16.52 5.23
N ASN A 40 10.58 16.40 6.54
CA ASN A 40 10.99 15.13 7.14
C ASN A 40 9.86 14.09 7.11
N THR A 41 8.64 14.47 7.48
CA THR A 41 7.46 13.60 7.44
C THR A 41 7.13 13.15 6.02
N THR A 42 7.28 14.03 5.03
CA THR A 42 7.08 13.69 3.61
C THR A 42 8.12 12.66 3.14
N LYS A 43 9.38 12.80 3.57
CA LYS A 43 10.42 11.82 3.27
C LYS A 43 10.13 10.48 3.94
N SER A 44 9.76 10.47 5.22
CA SER A 44 9.40 9.24 5.94
C SER A 44 8.23 8.50 5.29
N LYS A 45 7.18 9.21 4.84
CA LYS A 45 6.06 8.58 4.12
C LYS A 45 6.52 7.90 2.82
N LYS A 46 7.38 8.58 2.04
CA LYS A 46 7.95 7.99 0.81
C LYS A 46 8.81 6.77 1.13
N ASP A 47 9.60 6.83 2.20
CA ASP A 47 10.44 5.73 2.66
C ASP A 47 9.60 4.52 3.07
N SER A 48 8.52 4.73 3.84
CA SER A 48 7.55 3.68 4.19
C SER A 48 6.94 3.02 2.95
N TRP A 49 6.52 3.80 1.94
CA TRP A 49 5.99 3.21 0.71
C TRP A 49 7.05 2.44 -0.10
N ASN A 50 8.30 2.88 -0.08
CA ASN A 50 9.41 2.13 -0.69
C ASN A 50 9.67 0.81 0.06
N ALA A 51 9.62 0.83 1.39
CA ALA A 51 9.75 -0.37 2.20
C ALA A 51 8.65 -1.39 1.89
N ILE A 52 7.39 -0.94 1.79
CA ILE A 52 6.26 -1.81 1.41
C ILE A 52 6.46 -2.34 -0.02
N ALA A 53 6.84 -1.49 -0.98
CA ALA A 53 7.12 -1.93 -2.35
C ALA A 53 8.23 -2.99 -2.42
N LYS A 54 9.26 -2.85 -1.59
CA LYS A 54 10.33 -3.84 -1.45
C LYS A 54 9.79 -5.16 -0.89
N ALA A 55 8.98 -5.11 0.17
CA ALA A 55 8.33 -6.29 0.75
C ALA A 55 7.42 -7.01 -0.26
N PHE A 56 6.73 -6.27 -1.13
CA PHE A 56 5.94 -6.84 -2.24
C PHE A 56 6.81 -7.55 -3.28
N LYS A 57 8.01 -7.03 -3.55
CA LYS A 57 8.96 -7.64 -4.48
C LYS A 57 9.60 -8.91 -3.91
N GLU A 58 9.82 -8.94 -2.59
CA GLU A 58 10.42 -10.08 -1.88
C GLU A 58 9.41 -11.20 -1.61
N ASN A 59 8.11 -10.87 -1.59
CA ASN A 59 7.05 -11.85 -1.39
C ASN A 59 6.71 -12.58 -2.71
N PRO A 60 6.88 -13.92 -2.81
CA PRO A 60 6.62 -14.68 -4.03
C PRO A 60 5.14 -14.74 -4.44
N ASP A 61 4.22 -14.55 -3.49
CA ASP A 61 2.77 -14.55 -3.72
C ASP A 61 2.25 -13.19 -4.22
N CYS A 62 3.12 -12.17 -4.23
CA CYS A 62 2.81 -10.81 -4.66
C CYS A 62 3.49 -10.49 -6.00
N LYS A 63 2.82 -9.65 -6.81
CA LYS A 63 3.49 -9.06 -7.97
C LYS A 63 4.32 -7.85 -7.51
N PRO A 64 5.49 -7.60 -8.10
CA PRO A 64 6.24 -6.39 -7.82
C PRO A 64 5.43 -5.16 -8.22
N ARG A 65 5.14 -4.29 -7.26
CA ARG A 65 4.43 -3.02 -7.46
C ARG A 65 5.32 -1.84 -7.11
N ILE A 66 5.09 -0.72 -7.79
CA ILE A 66 5.77 0.54 -7.44
C ILE A 66 5.04 1.25 -6.28
N PRO A 67 5.76 2.02 -5.45
CA PRO A 67 5.20 2.76 -4.31
C PRO A 67 3.92 3.56 -4.65
N ALA A 68 3.91 4.23 -5.81
CA ALA A 68 2.78 5.03 -6.25
C ALA A 68 1.50 4.20 -6.52
N GLN A 69 1.64 2.96 -6.99
CA GLN A 69 0.50 2.05 -7.19
C GLN A 69 -0.08 1.60 -5.86
N LEU A 70 0.79 1.28 -4.89
CA LEU A 70 0.41 0.88 -3.54
C LEU A 70 -0.30 2.04 -2.83
N GLU A 71 0.24 3.25 -2.91
CA GLU A 71 -0.38 4.45 -2.34
C GLU A 71 -1.76 4.73 -2.94
N SER A 72 -1.89 4.63 -4.27
CA SER A 72 -3.16 4.83 -4.96
C SER A 72 -4.18 3.75 -4.58
N LYS A 73 -3.77 2.48 -4.56
CA LYS A 73 -4.62 1.37 -4.12
C LYS A 73 -5.08 1.57 -2.69
N TRP A 74 -4.17 1.93 -1.79
CA TRP A 74 -4.46 2.25 -0.39
C TRP A 74 -5.49 3.36 -0.24
N LYS A 75 -5.33 4.49 -0.95
CA LYS A 75 -6.32 5.59 -0.93
C LYS A 75 -7.70 5.12 -1.38
N ASN A 76 -7.78 4.27 -2.40
CA ASN A 76 -9.04 3.67 -2.87
C ASN A 76 -9.62 2.64 -1.88
N LEU A 77 -8.78 1.94 -1.12
CA LEU A 77 -9.23 1.02 -0.08
C LEU A 77 -9.82 1.77 1.11
N LYS A 78 -9.23 2.91 1.51
CA LYS A 78 -9.73 3.74 2.61
C LYS A 78 -11.15 4.25 2.40
N THR A 79 -11.57 4.47 1.15
CA THR A 79 -12.93 4.90 0.82
C THR A 79 -13.91 3.73 0.74
N SER A 80 -13.42 2.48 0.68
CA SER A 80 -14.26 1.28 0.68
C SER A 80 -14.72 0.94 2.09
N LYS A 81 -16.05 0.89 2.29
CA LYS A 81 -16.70 0.56 3.57
C LYS A 81 -16.23 -0.79 4.15
N ALA A 82 -15.88 -1.76 3.29
CA ALA A 82 -15.41 -3.08 3.72
C ALA A 82 -14.06 -3.03 4.45
N THR A 83 -13.19 -2.09 4.08
CA THR A 83 -11.86 -1.95 4.67
C THR A 83 -11.92 -1.17 5.99
N VAL A 84 -12.79 -0.14 6.10
CA VAL A 84 -12.98 0.65 7.34
C VAL A 84 -13.42 -0.22 8.52
N VAL A 85 -14.25 -1.25 8.27
CA VAL A 85 -14.67 -2.21 9.30
C VAL A 85 -13.49 -3.02 9.84
N TYR A 86 -12.56 -3.46 8.97
CA TYR A 86 -11.33 -4.15 9.38
C TYR A 86 -10.39 -3.24 10.20
N TYR A 87 -10.29 -1.95 9.84
CA TYR A 87 -9.52 -0.96 10.60
C TYR A 87 -10.03 -0.72 12.02
N GLN A 88 -11.35 -0.81 12.25
CA GLN A 88 -11.92 -0.70 13.59
C GLN A 88 -11.63 -1.94 14.47
N ASP A 89 -11.44 -3.11 13.87
CA ASP A 89 -11.19 -4.37 14.57
C ASP A 89 -9.70 -4.56 14.94
N VAL A 90 -8.78 -4.19 14.05
CA VAL A 90 -7.33 -4.31 14.31
C VAL A 90 -6.88 -3.34 15.42
N CYS A 91 -7.34 -2.09 15.43
CA CYS A 91 -7.02 -1.13 16.49
C CYS A 91 -7.65 -1.46 17.85
N LYS A 92 -8.61 -2.40 17.92
CA LYS A 92 -9.24 -2.84 19.18
C LYS A 92 -8.51 -3.98 19.87
N LYS A 93 -7.60 -4.68 19.19
CA LYS A 93 -6.86 -5.84 19.76
C LYS A 93 -5.58 -5.45 20.53
N GLU A 94 -5.21 -4.17 20.54
CA GLU A 94 -4.11 -3.63 21.37
C GLU A 94 -4.65 -2.68 22.47
N SER A 95 -5.74 -3.04 23.16
CA SER A 95 -6.21 -2.38 24.39
C SER A 95 -6.56 -3.40 25.47
#